data_AF-A0A5E4HMI0-F1
#
_entry.id   AF-A0A5E4HMI0-F1
#
_cell.length_a   1.000
_cell.length_b   1.000
_cell.length_c   1.000
_cell.angle_alpha   90.00
_cell.angle_beta   90.00
_cell.angle_gamma   90.00
#
_symmetry.space_group_name_H-M   'P 1'
#
loop_
_entity.id
_entity.type
_entity.pdbx_description
1 polymer ?
#
loop_
_entity_poly.entity_id
_entity_poly.type
_entity_poly.pdbx_seq_one_letter_code
_entity_poly.pdbx_strand_id
1 'polypeptide(L)'
;MAAVKTKLKANANCKLCEFKIPDPNYIYCPQCGNKLSSDGIYPPIKLNYLWEKEHGGKIIYENFKAVRDFGLPANEEIHIRRTLGNTAHPYLMEIRRFSTLFICPHMTTELYKIGKLMGYFSSEIAFKTTNLEPAIQSLRNSGIFWTVFENKRIQDTYCGIWRSQGYGDIHLTKVDRKNRTVQYSVKYITPIVHSNRPLCDVELGTLCGSAEVMFSGFWCGNETECQHSGNKTCKFNLHLSEKNVDSELPTMESDEYSPILDNVLERIITNEENRLNHKEYFHISADQCLNYMLSSPSPGHYVLSKHAGVITGKRIAKEADLIELSIKERLDYLRNLFTYLKAGIISKVEERSPERILIHMDESVYASGVNNIDLKLCVFLAGIIEGVINEGSKTRWEVTEKDCLASGNDDCVFLAKQRTLGY
;
A
#
# COMPACT_ATOMS: atom_id res chain seq x y z
N MET A 1 29.77 -3.89 -12.38
CA MET A 1 30.60 -4.83 -11.60
C MET A 1 29.86 -6.15 -11.49
N ALA A 2 30.48 -7.27 -11.86
CA ALA A 2 29.85 -8.59 -11.79
C ALA A 2 29.71 -9.02 -10.32
N ALA A 3 28.47 -9.25 -9.86
CA ALA A 3 28.20 -9.75 -8.52
C ALA A 3 28.59 -11.23 -8.42
N VAL A 4 29.51 -11.55 -7.51
CA VAL A 4 29.88 -12.91 -7.16
C VAL A 4 28.69 -13.55 -6.44
N LYS A 5 27.96 -14.44 -7.11
CA LYS A 5 26.90 -15.25 -6.48
C LYS A 5 27.53 -16.25 -5.52
N THR A 6 27.46 -15.98 -4.22
CA THR A 6 27.85 -16.94 -3.18
C THR A 6 26.83 -18.09 -3.16
N LYS A 7 27.13 -19.21 -3.81
CA LYS A 7 26.27 -20.41 -3.74
C LYS A 7 26.25 -20.94 -2.31
N LEU A 8 25.06 -21.19 -1.77
CA LEU A 8 24.88 -21.86 -0.49
C LEU A 8 25.43 -23.28 -0.56
N LYS A 9 26.02 -23.75 0.54
CA LYS A 9 26.44 -25.15 0.67
C LYS A 9 25.19 -26.06 0.65
N ALA A 10 25.25 -27.17 -0.08
CA ALA A 10 24.24 -28.21 -0.02
C ALA A 10 24.03 -28.68 1.43
N ASN A 11 22.78 -28.90 1.84
CA ASN A 11 22.35 -29.25 3.21
C ASN A 11 22.43 -28.15 4.28
N ALA A 12 22.36 -26.86 3.91
CA ALA A 12 22.15 -25.80 4.90
C ALA A 12 20.75 -25.92 5.54
N ASN A 13 20.64 -25.64 6.84
CA ASN A 13 19.35 -25.47 7.51
C ASN A 13 18.88 -24.02 7.36
N CYS A 14 17.58 -23.82 7.18
CA CYS A 14 16.98 -22.49 7.22
C CYS A 14 17.23 -21.87 8.61
N LYS A 15 17.86 -20.69 8.67
CA LYS A 15 18.18 -20.01 9.93
C LYS A 15 16.96 -19.61 10.76
N LEU A 16 15.77 -19.60 10.15
CA LEU A 16 14.53 -19.17 10.81
C LEU A 16 13.68 -20.33 11.33
N CYS A 17 13.56 -21.41 10.56
CA CYS A 17 12.65 -22.53 10.88
C CYS A 17 13.36 -23.89 10.94
N GLU A 18 14.69 -23.89 10.83
CA GLU A 18 15.58 -25.05 10.88
C GLU A 18 15.33 -26.11 9.79
N PHE A 19 14.38 -25.87 8.89
CA PHE A 19 14.08 -26.74 7.76
C PHE A 19 15.32 -26.99 6.91
N LYS A 20 15.63 -28.27 6.67
CA LYS A 20 16.80 -28.71 5.91
C LYS A 20 16.56 -28.47 4.42
N ILE A 21 17.38 -27.64 3.78
CA ILE A 21 17.20 -27.26 2.39
C ILE A 21 17.62 -28.41 1.46
N PRO A 22 16.69 -28.98 0.66
CA PRO A 22 16.96 -30.16 -0.15
C PRO A 22 17.78 -29.84 -1.43
N ASP A 23 17.72 -28.61 -1.93
CA ASP A 23 18.48 -28.15 -3.10
C ASP A 23 19.18 -26.80 -2.82
N PRO A 24 20.51 -26.69 -2.95
CA PRO A 24 21.24 -25.43 -2.76
C PRO A 24 20.86 -24.30 -3.75
N ASN A 25 20.08 -24.58 -4.80
CA ASN A 25 19.57 -23.58 -5.74
C ASN A 25 18.30 -22.86 -5.25
N TYR A 26 17.67 -23.32 -4.16
CA TYR A 26 16.54 -22.59 -3.58
C TYR A 26 16.98 -21.19 -3.12
N ILE A 27 16.30 -20.17 -3.60
CA ILE A 27 16.51 -18.77 -3.19
C ILE A 27 15.76 -18.49 -1.88
N TYR A 28 14.67 -19.21 -1.65
CA TYR A 28 13.80 -19.10 -0.47
C TYR A 28 13.60 -20.46 0.20
N CYS A 29 13.47 -20.46 1.52
CA CYS A 29 13.13 -21.65 2.29
C CYS A 29 11.73 -22.13 1.86
N PRO A 30 11.58 -23.35 1.33
CA PRO A 30 10.27 -23.84 0.86
C PRO A 30 9.27 -24.05 2.00
N GLN A 31 9.74 -24.10 3.25
CA GLN A 31 8.89 -24.28 4.43
C GLN A 31 8.34 -22.96 5.00
N CYS A 32 9.11 -21.87 4.95
CA CYS A 32 8.74 -20.61 5.61
C CYS A 32 8.91 -19.35 4.76
N GLY A 33 9.36 -19.49 3.51
CA GLY A 33 9.57 -18.36 2.60
C GLY A 33 10.78 -17.48 2.93
N ASN A 34 11.59 -17.83 3.95
CA ASN A 34 12.77 -17.04 4.31
C ASN A 34 13.85 -17.12 3.22
N LYS A 35 14.32 -15.97 2.72
CA LYS A 35 15.41 -15.90 1.74
C LYS A 35 16.68 -16.52 2.33
N LEU A 36 17.28 -17.46 1.61
CA LEU A 36 18.39 -18.28 2.13
C LEU A 36 19.75 -17.57 1.98
N SER A 37 19.84 -16.54 1.12
CA SER A 37 21.00 -15.64 1.00
C SER A 37 20.79 -14.37 1.85
N SER A 38 21.81 -13.99 2.64
CA SER A 38 21.80 -12.87 3.59
C SER A 38 21.82 -11.46 2.99
N ASP A 39 21.76 -11.31 1.68
CA ASP A 39 21.64 -10.00 1.04
C ASP A 39 20.16 -9.56 1.07
N GLY A 40 19.80 -8.87 2.15
CA GLY A 40 18.59 -8.04 2.23
C GLY A 40 17.47 -8.54 3.14
N ILE A 41 17.76 -9.05 4.35
CA ILE A 41 16.72 -9.07 5.39
C ILE A 41 16.86 -7.76 6.18
N TYR A 42 16.05 -6.78 5.83
CA TYR A 42 15.86 -5.63 6.71
C TYR A 42 14.98 -6.06 7.89
N PRO A 43 15.25 -5.57 9.11
CA PRO A 43 14.28 -5.67 10.19
C PRO A 43 12.91 -5.18 9.70
N PRO A 44 11.80 -5.68 10.24
CA PRO A 44 10.45 -5.21 9.90
C PRO A 44 10.23 -3.69 10.00
N ILE A 45 11.18 -2.96 10.58
CA ILE A 45 11.11 -1.52 10.89
C ILE A 45 11.97 -0.66 9.93
N LYS A 46 12.70 -1.24 8.95
CA LYS A 46 13.58 -0.45 8.07
C LYS A 46 13.35 -0.70 6.59
N LEU A 47 12.43 0.04 5.99
CA LEU A 47 12.40 0.34 4.55
C LEU A 47 13.32 1.56 4.31
N ASN A 48 14.49 1.39 3.68
CA ASN A 48 15.32 2.55 3.35
C ASN A 48 14.81 3.20 2.07
N TYR A 49 14.22 4.41 2.19
CA TYR A 49 13.76 5.23 1.07
C TYR A 49 14.73 5.27 -0.12
N LEU A 50 16.04 5.43 0.12
CA LEU A 50 17.02 5.51 -0.96
C LEU A 50 17.21 4.16 -1.66
N TRP A 51 17.22 3.07 -0.90
CA TRP A 51 17.34 1.73 -1.46
C TRP A 51 16.12 1.39 -2.30
N GLU A 52 14.92 1.66 -1.79
CA GLU A 52 13.69 1.46 -2.55
C GLU A 52 13.66 2.37 -3.77
N LYS A 53 14.03 3.65 -3.64
CA LYS A 53 14.06 4.58 -4.78
C LYS A 53 14.98 4.09 -5.91
N GLU A 54 16.14 3.52 -5.57
CA GLU A 54 17.11 3.05 -6.58
C GLU A 54 16.83 1.63 -7.09
N HIS A 55 16.52 0.69 -6.19
CA HIS A 55 16.48 -0.75 -6.48
C HIS A 55 15.06 -1.34 -6.41
N GLY A 56 14.29 -1.02 -5.37
CA GLY A 56 12.93 -1.56 -5.19
C GLY A 56 11.91 -0.97 -6.15
N GLY A 57 12.05 0.31 -6.47
CA GLY A 57 11.24 1.07 -7.41
C GLY A 57 11.43 0.60 -8.85
N LYS A 58 12.59 0.02 -9.17
CA LYS A 58 12.80 -0.68 -10.44
C LYS A 58 11.86 -1.90 -10.55
N ILE A 59 11.76 -2.72 -9.50
CA ILE A 59 10.85 -3.87 -9.48
C ILE A 59 9.40 -3.40 -9.64
N ILE A 60 9.01 -2.37 -8.90
CA ILE A 60 7.66 -1.80 -8.98
C ILE A 60 7.38 -1.30 -10.40
N TYR A 61 8.26 -0.46 -10.95
CA TYR A 61 8.09 0.13 -12.27
C TYR A 61 8.06 -0.93 -13.40
N GLU A 62 8.96 -1.92 -13.36
CA GLU A 62 9.07 -2.95 -14.39
C GLU A 62 7.91 -3.95 -14.35
N ASN A 63 7.40 -4.27 -13.16
CA ASN A 63 6.47 -5.38 -13.01
C ASN A 63 5.02 -4.95 -12.76
N PHE A 64 4.76 -3.73 -12.29
CA PHE A 64 3.42 -3.29 -11.93
C PHE A 64 2.86 -2.37 -13.01
N LYS A 65 1.92 -2.91 -13.81
CA LYS A 65 1.24 -2.15 -14.88
C LYS A 65 0.60 -0.88 -14.31
N ALA A 66 -0.09 -1.00 -13.17
CA ALA A 66 -0.74 0.13 -12.50
C ALA A 66 0.21 1.29 -12.22
N VAL A 67 1.48 1.03 -11.89
CA VAL A 67 2.43 2.08 -11.52
C VAL A 67 2.97 2.80 -12.74
N ARG A 68 3.18 2.09 -13.84
CA ARG A 68 3.48 2.75 -15.13
C ARG A 68 2.31 3.61 -15.58
N ASP A 69 1.10 3.16 -15.30
CA ASP A 69 -0.13 3.86 -15.65
C ASP A 69 -0.43 5.04 -14.69
N PHE A 70 0.14 5.02 -13.49
CA PHE A 70 -0.16 5.98 -12.41
C PHE A 70 0.19 7.44 -12.73
N GLY A 71 1.17 7.66 -13.60
CA GLY A 71 1.57 8.98 -14.09
C GLY A 71 1.04 9.32 -15.48
N LEU A 72 0.19 8.47 -16.07
CA LEU A 72 -0.39 8.73 -17.39
C LEU A 72 -1.60 9.67 -17.28
N PRO A 73 -1.84 10.50 -18.30
CA PRO A 73 -3.08 11.26 -18.38
C PRO A 73 -4.29 10.32 -18.32
N ALA A 74 -5.37 10.74 -17.67
CA ALA A 74 -6.60 9.95 -17.47
C ALA A 74 -7.28 9.42 -18.75
N ASN A 75 -6.80 9.81 -19.93
CA ASN A 75 -7.36 9.44 -21.24
C ASN A 75 -6.62 8.24 -21.89
N GLU A 76 -5.55 7.73 -21.28
CA GLU A 76 -4.88 6.50 -21.74
C GLU A 76 -5.54 5.29 -21.06
N GLU A 77 -6.52 4.69 -21.72
CA GLU A 77 -7.36 3.63 -21.15
C GLU A 77 -6.60 2.29 -21.11
N ILE A 78 -5.79 2.10 -20.07
CA ILE A 78 -5.06 0.85 -19.85
C ILE A 78 -5.83 -0.03 -18.89
N HIS A 79 -6.69 -0.92 -19.37
CA HIS A 79 -7.40 -1.84 -18.46
C HIS A 79 -6.43 -2.82 -17.79
N ILE A 80 -6.31 -2.74 -16.46
CA ILE A 80 -5.50 -3.63 -15.62
C ILE A 80 -6.35 -4.79 -15.10
N ARG A 81 -7.59 -4.48 -14.71
CA ARG A 81 -8.60 -5.43 -14.26
C ARG A 81 -9.79 -5.36 -15.19
N ARG A 82 -10.25 -6.54 -15.64
CA ARG A 82 -11.27 -6.66 -16.68
C ARG A 82 -12.65 -6.22 -16.21
N THR A 83 -12.96 -6.48 -14.94
CA THR A 83 -14.31 -6.34 -14.38
C THR A 83 -14.36 -5.19 -13.37
N LEU A 84 -13.42 -5.12 -12.42
CA LEU A 84 -13.42 -4.08 -11.39
C LEU A 84 -12.84 -2.73 -11.86
N GLY A 85 -12.21 -2.69 -13.05
CA GLY A 85 -11.53 -1.51 -13.58
C GLY A 85 -10.28 -1.11 -12.78
N ASN A 86 -9.71 0.07 -13.03
CA ASN A 86 -8.43 0.48 -12.43
C ASN A 86 -8.54 1.20 -11.09
N THR A 87 -9.70 1.12 -10.43
CA THR A 87 -9.93 1.91 -9.21
C THR A 87 -10.36 1.07 -8.01
N ALA A 88 -9.94 1.46 -6.81
CA ALA A 88 -10.30 0.81 -5.55
C ALA A 88 -11.04 1.78 -4.62
N HIS A 89 -11.85 1.24 -3.73
CA HIS A 89 -12.58 2.05 -2.76
C HIS A 89 -11.59 2.66 -1.75
N PRO A 90 -11.68 3.96 -1.44
CA PRO A 90 -10.75 4.66 -0.53
C PRO A 90 -10.56 3.97 0.83
N TYR A 91 -11.64 3.46 1.40
CA TYR A 91 -11.57 2.72 2.66
C TYR A 91 -10.70 1.44 2.63
N LEU A 92 -10.43 0.84 1.47
CA LEU A 92 -9.54 -0.33 1.39
C LEU A 92 -8.12 0.01 1.84
N MET A 93 -7.61 1.16 1.39
CA MET A 93 -6.29 1.65 1.79
C MET A 93 -6.30 2.00 3.29
N GLU A 94 -7.36 2.64 3.78
CA GLU A 94 -7.47 3.02 5.19
C GLU A 94 -7.56 1.83 6.15
N ILE A 95 -8.34 0.78 5.83
CA ILE A 95 -8.38 -0.42 6.69
C ILE A 95 -7.00 -1.07 6.76
N ARG A 96 -6.26 -1.09 5.65
CA ARG A 96 -4.91 -1.65 5.61
C ARG A 96 -3.96 -0.80 6.45
N ARG A 97 -4.01 0.51 6.27
CA ARG A 97 -3.18 1.49 6.96
C ARG A 97 -3.41 1.45 8.47
N PHE A 98 -4.65 1.65 8.92
CA PHE A 98 -4.96 1.73 10.35
C PHE A 98 -4.88 0.38 11.06
N SER A 99 -5.14 -0.76 10.40
CA SER A 99 -4.88 -2.07 11.01
C SER A 99 -3.39 -2.33 11.21
N THR A 100 -2.53 -1.87 10.28
CA THR A 100 -1.07 -1.95 10.43
C THR A 100 -0.59 -1.05 11.57
N LEU A 101 -1.06 0.20 11.60
CA LEU A 101 -0.68 1.18 12.63
C LEU A 101 -1.20 0.81 14.03
N PHE A 102 -2.38 0.19 14.11
CA PHE A 102 -2.89 -0.38 15.35
C PHE A 102 -1.93 -1.42 15.94
N ILE A 103 -1.32 -2.28 15.11
CA ILE A 103 -0.38 -3.31 15.58
C ILE A 103 1.02 -2.73 15.83
N CYS A 104 1.48 -1.85 14.94
CA CYS A 104 2.83 -1.30 14.98
C CYS A 104 2.79 0.20 14.67
N PRO A 105 2.54 1.06 15.68
CA PRO A 105 2.44 2.50 15.49
C PRO A 105 3.68 3.15 14.89
N HIS A 106 4.88 2.59 15.14
CA HIS A 106 6.13 3.06 14.54
C HIS A 106 6.18 2.95 13.01
N MET A 107 5.24 2.23 12.38
CA MET A 107 5.13 2.17 10.92
C MET A 107 4.69 3.50 10.28
N THR A 108 4.26 4.52 11.04
CA THR A 108 3.94 5.85 10.49
C THR A 108 5.12 6.45 9.71
N THR A 109 6.35 6.33 10.22
CA THR A 109 7.54 6.81 9.50
C THR A 109 7.79 6.03 8.20
N GLU A 110 7.47 4.73 8.20
CA GLU A 110 7.64 3.87 7.03
C GLU A 110 6.55 4.16 5.98
N LEU A 111 5.32 4.42 6.39
CA LEU A 111 4.23 4.87 5.52
C LEU A 111 4.53 6.22 4.87
N TYR A 112 5.11 7.17 5.62
CA TYR A 112 5.62 8.42 5.05
C TYR A 112 6.69 8.18 3.98
N LYS A 113 7.67 7.30 4.23
CA LYS A 113 8.70 6.94 3.24
C LYS A 113 8.11 6.26 2.00
N ILE A 114 7.10 5.41 2.20
CA ILE A 114 6.32 4.79 1.12
C ILE A 114 5.62 5.87 0.28
N GLY A 115 4.94 6.82 0.92
CA GLY A 115 4.34 7.97 0.22
C GLY A 115 5.39 8.75 -0.56
N LYS A 116 6.58 8.96 0.01
CA LYS A 116 7.69 9.63 -0.65
C LYS A 116 8.16 8.92 -1.92
N LEU A 117 8.21 7.59 -1.91
CA LEU A 117 8.49 6.80 -3.12
C LEU A 117 7.39 6.96 -4.16
N MET A 118 6.13 6.87 -3.73
CA MET A 118 4.98 7.01 -4.62
C MET A 118 4.95 8.36 -5.32
N GLY A 119 5.16 9.45 -4.58
CA GLY A 119 5.22 10.81 -5.14
C GLY A 119 6.40 11.04 -6.08
N TYR A 120 7.55 10.42 -5.79
CA TYR A 120 8.71 10.48 -6.68
C TYR A 120 8.40 9.81 -8.03
N PHE A 121 7.97 8.54 -8.02
CA PHE A 121 7.73 7.81 -9.27
C PHE A 121 6.56 8.38 -10.07
N SER A 122 5.47 8.77 -9.39
CA SER A 122 4.31 9.34 -10.08
C SER A 122 4.64 10.64 -10.79
N SER A 123 5.38 11.54 -10.12
CA SER A 123 5.81 12.81 -10.70
C SER A 123 6.83 12.61 -11.82
N GLU A 124 7.77 11.69 -11.66
CA GLU A 124 8.78 11.42 -12.70
C GLU A 124 8.12 10.91 -13.99
N ILE A 125 7.23 9.94 -13.90
CA ILE A 125 6.49 9.38 -15.05
C ILE A 125 5.62 10.47 -15.69
N ALA A 126 4.89 11.21 -14.87
CA ALA A 126 4.05 12.31 -15.32
C ALA A 126 4.79 13.37 -16.14
N PHE A 127 5.96 13.82 -15.66
CA PHE A 127 6.72 14.84 -16.37
C PHE A 127 7.38 14.30 -17.63
N LYS A 128 7.74 13.01 -17.67
CA LYS A 128 8.18 12.32 -18.89
C LYS A 128 7.06 12.28 -19.93
N THR A 129 5.87 11.82 -19.56
CA THR A 129 4.75 11.60 -20.49
C THR A 129 4.16 12.92 -21.01
N THR A 130 4.21 13.98 -20.20
CA THR A 130 3.76 15.33 -20.60
C THR A 130 4.84 16.18 -21.28
N ASN A 131 6.01 15.60 -21.59
CA ASN A 131 7.17 16.27 -22.19
C ASN A 131 7.64 17.50 -21.41
N LEU A 132 7.48 17.49 -20.08
CA LEU A 132 7.94 18.55 -19.18
C LEU A 132 9.31 18.26 -18.56
N GLU A 133 9.78 17.01 -18.61
CA GLU A 133 11.08 16.61 -18.06
C GLU A 133 12.26 17.48 -18.56
N PRO A 134 12.44 17.76 -19.87
CA PRO A 134 13.54 18.60 -20.33
C PRO A 134 13.47 20.02 -19.78
N ALA A 135 12.26 20.59 -19.65
CA ALA A 135 12.06 21.91 -19.08
C ALA A 135 12.40 21.95 -17.58
N ILE A 136 11.98 20.93 -16.83
CA ILE A 136 12.32 20.78 -15.41
C ILE A 136 13.83 20.63 -15.23
N GLN A 137 14.49 19.79 -16.02
CA GLN A 137 15.94 19.62 -15.97
C GLN A 137 16.68 20.92 -16.30
N SER A 138 16.23 21.66 -17.33
CA SER A 138 16.82 22.95 -17.70
C SER A 138 16.67 23.98 -16.57
N LEU A 139 15.52 24.03 -15.90
CA LEU A 139 15.28 24.95 -14.78
C LEU A 139 16.06 24.56 -13.52
N ARG A 140 16.24 23.27 -13.26
CA ARG A 140 17.07 22.76 -12.15
C ARG A 140 18.54 23.17 -12.34
N ASN A 141 19.05 23.09 -13.56
CA ASN A 141 20.44 23.39 -13.88
C ASN A 141 20.75 24.89 -13.98
N SER A 142 19.73 25.76 -14.12
CA SER A 142 19.93 27.21 -14.34
C SER A 142 20.15 28.03 -13.06
N GLY A 143 20.06 27.42 -11.87
CA GLY A 143 20.15 28.14 -10.60
C GLY A 143 18.90 28.95 -10.23
N ILE A 144 17.89 29.04 -11.11
CA ILE A 144 16.57 29.66 -10.87
C ILE A 144 15.50 28.57 -10.67
N PHE A 145 15.90 27.47 -10.07
CA PHE A 145 15.12 26.24 -9.93
C PHE A 145 13.78 26.47 -9.16
N TRP A 146 13.68 27.52 -8.34
CA TRP A 146 12.44 27.99 -7.71
C TRP A 146 11.28 28.22 -8.71
N THR A 147 11.62 28.60 -9.94
CA THR A 147 10.65 28.83 -11.01
C THR A 147 9.91 27.55 -11.42
N VAL A 148 10.40 26.35 -11.08
CA VAL A 148 9.67 25.10 -11.32
C VAL A 148 8.34 25.07 -10.54
N PHE A 149 8.33 25.52 -9.28
CA PHE A 149 7.09 25.58 -8.49
C PHE A 149 6.17 26.73 -8.93
N GLU A 150 6.74 27.81 -9.45
CA GLU A 150 5.97 28.98 -9.91
C GLU A 150 5.49 28.84 -11.35
N ASN A 151 5.98 27.83 -12.08
CA ASN A 151 5.59 27.59 -13.46
C ASN A 151 4.17 27.02 -13.53
N LYS A 152 3.24 27.83 -14.05
CA LYS A 152 1.83 27.47 -14.16
C LYS A 152 1.60 26.12 -14.88
N ARG A 153 2.30 25.83 -15.98
CA ARG A 153 2.11 24.59 -16.72
C ARG A 153 2.54 23.36 -15.91
N ILE A 154 3.66 23.46 -15.18
CA ILE A 154 4.13 22.38 -14.30
C ILE A 154 3.15 22.17 -13.14
N GLN A 155 2.69 23.26 -12.51
CA GLN A 155 1.70 23.18 -11.43
C GLN A 155 0.35 22.63 -11.90
N ASP A 156 -0.18 23.11 -13.01
CA ASP A 156 -1.45 22.63 -13.57
C ASP A 156 -1.38 21.14 -13.90
N THR A 157 -0.23 20.68 -14.43
CA THR A 157 0.03 19.25 -14.71
C THR A 157 0.06 18.45 -13.42
N TYR A 158 0.91 18.84 -12.46
CA TYR A 158 1.04 18.16 -11.17
C TYR A 158 -0.30 18.09 -10.41
N CYS A 159 -1.01 19.21 -10.28
CA CYS A 159 -2.32 19.27 -9.63
C CYS A 159 -3.36 18.43 -10.38
N GLY A 160 -3.29 18.34 -11.71
CA GLY A 160 -4.16 17.48 -12.52
C GLY A 160 -3.97 15.99 -12.20
N ILE A 161 -2.72 15.55 -12.11
CA ILE A 161 -2.36 14.17 -11.78
C ILE A 161 -2.75 13.82 -10.36
N TRP A 162 -2.39 14.66 -9.38
CA TRP A 162 -2.78 14.49 -7.98
C TRP A 162 -4.30 14.27 -7.83
N ARG A 163 -5.10 15.09 -8.53
CA ARG A 163 -6.57 14.96 -8.55
C ARG A 163 -7.03 13.68 -9.23
N SER A 164 -6.43 13.30 -10.37
CA SER A 164 -6.78 12.05 -11.06
C SER A 164 -6.48 10.79 -10.24
N GLN A 165 -5.54 10.88 -9.30
CA GLN A 165 -5.18 9.78 -8.42
C GLN A 165 -6.14 9.64 -7.24
N GLY A 166 -6.93 10.67 -6.93
CA GLY A 166 -7.93 10.67 -5.85
C GLY A 166 -7.50 11.39 -4.56
N TYR A 167 -6.31 12.01 -4.52
CA TYR A 167 -5.76 12.66 -3.32
C TYR A 167 -6.40 14.03 -2.97
N GLY A 168 -7.54 14.37 -3.57
CA GLY A 168 -8.23 15.65 -3.38
C GLY A 168 -7.70 16.79 -4.25
N ASP A 169 -8.15 18.00 -3.94
CA ASP A 169 -7.80 19.23 -4.68
C ASP A 169 -6.60 19.92 -4.02
N ILE A 170 -5.46 19.89 -4.70
CA ILE A 170 -4.21 20.48 -4.22
C ILE A 170 -3.92 21.85 -4.85
N HIS A 171 -3.40 22.76 -4.03
CA HIS A 171 -2.94 24.07 -4.46
C HIS A 171 -1.63 24.46 -3.76
N LEU A 172 -0.65 24.92 -4.53
CA LEU A 172 0.52 25.60 -3.99
C LEU A 172 0.10 26.98 -3.47
N THR A 173 0.27 27.22 -2.17
CA THR A 173 -0.15 28.47 -1.51
C THR A 173 0.99 29.44 -1.31
N LYS A 174 2.22 28.95 -1.13
CA LYS A 174 3.40 29.79 -0.87
C LYS A 174 4.69 29.13 -1.34
N VAL A 175 5.59 29.94 -1.90
CA VAL A 175 7.00 29.60 -2.13
C VAL A 175 7.86 30.61 -1.36
N ASP A 176 8.64 30.13 -0.39
CA ASP A 176 9.57 30.95 0.40
C ASP A 176 11.02 30.58 0.04
N ARG A 177 11.57 31.31 -0.95
CA ARG A 177 12.91 31.06 -1.46
C ARG A 177 14.01 31.30 -0.42
N LYS A 178 13.78 32.22 0.53
CA LYS A 178 14.75 32.58 1.57
C LYS A 178 14.91 31.45 2.57
N ASN A 179 13.77 30.91 3.02
CA ASN A 179 13.74 29.81 3.99
C ASN A 179 13.78 28.43 3.32
N ARG A 180 13.82 28.39 1.98
CA ARG A 180 13.81 27.18 1.16
C ARG A 180 12.61 26.28 1.45
N THR A 181 11.42 26.87 1.56
CA THR A 181 10.18 26.15 1.86
C THR A 181 9.10 26.37 0.82
N VAL A 182 8.19 25.41 0.71
CA VAL A 182 6.95 25.52 -0.07
C VAL A 182 5.77 25.03 0.76
N GLN A 183 4.62 25.68 0.59
CA GLN A 183 3.39 25.31 1.28
C GLN A 183 2.33 24.89 0.28
N TYR A 184 1.68 23.76 0.56
CA TYR A 184 0.52 23.28 -0.16
C TYR A 184 -0.71 23.26 0.75
N SER A 185 -1.87 23.51 0.15
CA SER A 185 -3.17 23.26 0.77
C SER A 185 -3.92 22.22 -0.04
N VAL A 186 -4.52 21.25 0.65
CA VAL A 186 -5.34 20.20 0.04
C VAL A 186 -6.76 20.27 0.61
N LYS A 187 -7.74 20.18 -0.27
CA LYS A 187 -9.17 20.05 0.04
C LYS A 187 -9.69 18.70 -0.38
N TYR A 188 -10.79 18.28 0.23
CA TYR A 188 -11.53 17.08 -0.16
C TYR A 188 -10.68 15.80 -0.09
N ILE A 189 -9.78 15.71 0.90
CA ILE A 189 -9.16 14.42 1.24
C ILE A 189 -10.28 13.46 1.64
N THR A 190 -10.28 12.28 1.02
CA THR A 190 -11.29 11.26 1.20
C THR A 190 -10.62 9.90 1.41
N PRO A 191 -11.09 9.09 2.38
CA PRO A 191 -12.22 9.36 3.26
C PRO A 191 -11.77 10.19 4.48
N ILE A 192 -12.66 11.00 5.05
CA ILE A 192 -12.34 11.73 6.28
C ILE A 192 -12.63 10.82 7.48
N VAL A 193 -11.57 10.39 8.15
CA VAL A 193 -11.65 9.83 9.52
C VAL A 193 -11.47 10.92 10.58
N HIS A 194 -12.06 10.76 11.76
CA HIS A 194 -11.88 11.72 12.86
C HIS A 194 -10.64 11.38 13.69
N SER A 195 -9.79 12.38 13.95
CA SER A 195 -8.60 12.23 14.80
C SER A 195 -8.19 13.54 15.46
N ASN A 196 -7.68 13.46 16.68
CA ASN A 196 -7.15 14.61 17.41
C ASN A 196 -5.77 15.06 16.91
N ARG A 197 -5.14 14.29 16.01
CA ARG A 197 -3.81 14.60 15.44
C ARG A 197 -3.86 14.59 13.91
N PRO A 198 -2.91 15.30 13.25
CA PRO A 198 -2.71 15.18 11.82
C PRO A 198 -2.44 13.72 11.41
N LEU A 199 -3.02 13.29 10.28
CA LEU A 199 -3.04 11.90 9.81
C LEU A 199 -2.71 11.80 8.30
N CYS A 200 -2.16 12.83 7.66
CA CYS A 200 -1.88 12.75 6.23
C CYS A 200 -0.39 12.45 5.97
N ASP A 201 0.17 11.43 6.63
CA ASP A 201 1.60 11.09 6.52
C ASP A 201 1.98 10.54 5.14
N VAL A 202 1.09 9.78 4.49
CA VAL A 202 1.30 9.27 3.13
C VAL A 202 1.24 10.41 2.11
N GLU A 203 0.30 11.33 2.24
CA GLU A 203 0.15 12.51 1.39
C GLU A 203 1.35 13.47 1.58
N LEU A 204 1.77 13.71 2.82
CA LEU A 204 2.97 14.48 3.13
C LEU A 204 4.22 13.85 2.50
N GLY A 205 4.35 12.52 2.61
CA GLY A 205 5.39 11.76 1.91
C GLY A 205 5.35 12.00 0.42
N THR A 206 4.18 11.81 -0.20
CA THR A 206 3.94 11.99 -1.64
C THR A 206 4.34 13.38 -2.11
N LEU A 207 4.02 14.41 -1.34
CA LEU A 207 4.43 15.79 -1.61
C LEU A 207 5.94 15.98 -1.57
N CYS A 208 6.60 15.46 -0.53
CA CYS A 208 8.06 15.49 -0.42
C CYS A 208 8.73 14.78 -1.62
N GLY A 209 8.25 13.59 -1.99
CA GLY A 209 8.78 12.81 -3.10
C GLY A 209 8.66 13.53 -4.43
N SER A 210 7.49 14.13 -4.67
CA SER A 210 7.22 14.94 -5.85
C SER A 210 8.12 16.17 -5.92
N ALA A 211 8.37 16.82 -4.79
CA ALA A 211 9.30 17.95 -4.69
C ALA A 211 10.75 17.52 -5.02
N GLU A 212 11.20 16.32 -4.64
CA GLU A 212 12.53 15.83 -5.01
C GLU A 212 12.71 15.71 -6.54
N VAL A 213 11.67 15.30 -7.26
CA VAL A 213 11.70 15.23 -8.74
C VAL A 213 11.83 16.63 -9.34
N MET A 214 11.04 17.57 -8.83
CA MET A 214 10.99 18.95 -9.32
C MET A 214 12.27 19.74 -9.01
N PHE A 215 12.93 19.50 -7.87
CA PHE A 215 14.00 20.37 -7.35
C PHE A 215 15.37 19.70 -7.20
N SER A 216 15.46 18.38 -7.25
CA SER A 216 16.59 17.63 -6.64
C SER A 216 16.75 17.94 -5.14
N GLY A 217 17.58 17.14 -4.47
CA GLY A 217 17.81 17.27 -3.03
C GLY A 217 16.72 16.59 -2.19
N PHE A 218 16.95 16.57 -0.88
CA PHE A 218 16.07 15.90 0.05
C PHE A 218 14.98 16.83 0.53
N TRP A 219 13.73 16.40 0.43
CA TRP A 219 12.59 17.15 0.93
C TRP A 219 11.95 16.42 2.11
N CYS A 220 11.61 17.19 3.12
CA CYS A 220 10.87 16.79 4.31
C CYS A 220 9.86 17.88 4.66
N GLY A 221 8.95 17.62 5.61
CA GLY A 221 7.89 18.57 5.91
C GLY A 221 7.04 18.16 7.08
N ASN A 222 6.02 18.96 7.35
CA ASN A 222 5.02 18.67 8.37
C ASN A 222 3.63 19.09 7.89
N GLU A 223 2.61 18.47 8.50
CA GLU A 223 1.22 18.87 8.35
C GLU A 223 0.85 19.81 9.50
N THR A 224 0.45 21.05 9.18
CA THR A 224 0.15 22.09 10.18
C THR A 224 -1.35 22.25 10.45
N GLU A 225 -2.19 21.86 9.49
CA GLU A 225 -3.65 21.79 9.61
C GLU A 225 -4.10 20.50 8.94
N CYS A 226 -5.11 19.81 9.49
CA CYS A 226 -5.57 18.51 9.01
C CYS A 226 -7.11 18.42 8.98
N GLN A 227 -7.69 17.95 7.86
CA GLN A 227 -9.13 17.72 7.72
C GLN A 227 -9.64 16.63 8.68
N HIS A 228 -8.83 15.61 8.97
CA HIS A 228 -9.17 14.59 9.97
C HIS A 228 -9.36 15.17 11.37
N SER A 229 -8.68 16.28 11.66
CA SER A 229 -8.80 17.02 12.92
C SER A 229 -9.83 18.16 12.88
N GLY A 230 -10.74 18.13 11.91
CA GLY A 230 -11.84 19.09 11.80
C GLY A 230 -11.49 20.41 11.11
N ASN A 231 -10.29 20.56 10.55
CA ASN A 231 -9.96 21.74 9.74
C ASN A 231 -10.64 21.66 8.37
N LYS A 232 -10.84 22.82 7.72
CA LYS A 232 -11.45 22.89 6.38
C LYS A 232 -10.53 22.36 5.27
N THR A 233 -9.23 22.34 5.53
CA THR A 233 -8.17 21.99 4.58
C THR A 233 -7.04 21.30 5.32
N CYS A 234 -6.29 20.45 4.63
CA CYS A 234 -4.95 20.07 5.07
C CYS A 234 -3.94 21.11 4.58
N LYS A 235 -2.96 21.46 5.42
CA LYS A 235 -1.85 22.35 5.04
C LYS A 235 -0.53 21.65 5.31
N PHE A 236 0.28 21.55 4.27
CA PHE A 236 1.59 20.90 4.30
C PHE A 236 2.67 21.95 4.06
N ASN A 237 3.68 21.97 4.93
CA ASN A 237 4.85 22.82 4.76
C ASN A 237 6.08 21.94 4.50
N LEU A 238 6.61 22.01 3.29
CA LEU A 238 7.78 21.27 2.85
C LEU A 238 9.01 22.16 2.90
N HIS A 239 10.16 21.60 3.24
CA HIS A 239 11.43 22.29 3.27
C HIS A 239 12.54 21.44 2.65
N LEU A 240 13.46 22.12 1.97
CA LEU A 240 14.64 21.50 1.39
C LEU A 240 15.69 21.24 2.49
N SER A 241 16.13 19.99 2.60
CA SER A 241 17.16 19.52 3.52
C SER A 241 18.44 19.15 2.78
N GLU A 242 19.58 19.40 3.42
CA GLU A 242 20.91 19.01 2.94
C GLU A 242 21.22 17.52 3.19
N LYS A 243 20.47 16.89 4.10
CA LYS A 243 20.61 15.47 4.45
C LYS A 243 19.27 14.75 4.32
N ASN A 244 19.33 13.44 4.11
CA ASN A 244 18.13 12.60 4.20
C ASN A 244 17.73 12.51 5.69
N VAL A 245 16.82 13.39 6.10
CA VAL A 245 16.24 13.44 7.45
C VAL A 245 14.77 13.09 7.34
N ASP A 246 14.29 12.25 8.26
CA ASP A 246 12.88 11.91 8.33
C ASP A 246 12.07 13.13 8.84
N SER A 247 10.85 13.27 8.34
CA SER A 247 9.92 14.28 8.85
C SER A 247 9.55 13.99 10.30
N GLU A 248 9.36 15.05 11.10
CA GLU A 248 8.75 14.93 12.43
C GLU A 248 7.25 14.67 12.26
N LEU A 249 6.87 13.39 12.36
CA LEU A 249 5.48 12.96 12.25
C LEU A 249 4.85 12.88 13.66
N PRO A 250 3.53 13.16 13.80
CA PRO A 250 2.84 12.94 15.05
C PRO A 250 2.94 11.47 15.46
N THR A 251 3.52 11.19 16.62
CA THR A 251 3.45 9.85 17.21
C THR A 251 2.05 9.63 17.76
N MET A 252 1.46 8.47 17.49
CA MET A 252 0.22 8.01 18.10
C MET A 252 0.44 6.62 18.65
N GLU A 253 -0.29 6.26 19.69
CA GLU A 253 -0.25 4.92 20.29
C GLU A 253 -1.34 4.01 19.69
N SER A 254 -1.24 2.71 19.95
CA SER A 254 -2.15 1.69 19.41
C SER A 254 -3.63 1.94 19.78
N ASP A 255 -3.88 2.39 21.01
CA ASP A 255 -5.21 2.72 21.53
C ASP A 255 -5.83 3.95 20.83
N GLU A 256 -5.02 4.90 20.36
CA GLU A 256 -5.48 6.02 19.55
C GLU A 256 -5.91 5.58 18.13
N TYR A 257 -5.27 4.55 17.56
CA TYR A 257 -5.62 4.01 16.24
C TYR A 257 -6.82 3.08 16.23
N SER A 258 -7.09 2.39 17.34
CA SER A 258 -8.22 1.45 17.41
C SER A 258 -9.58 2.08 17.06
N PRO A 259 -10.02 3.19 17.67
CA PRO A 259 -11.32 3.78 17.36
C PRO A 259 -11.39 4.34 15.92
N ILE A 260 -10.26 4.73 15.33
CA ILE A 260 -10.20 5.15 13.93
C ILE A 260 -10.47 3.95 13.02
N LEU A 261 -9.82 2.82 13.27
CA LEU A 261 -10.05 1.59 12.52
C LEU A 261 -11.51 1.13 12.66
N ASP A 262 -12.08 1.19 13.86
CA ASP A 262 -13.48 0.82 14.10
C ASP A 262 -14.44 1.71 13.30
N ASN A 263 -14.22 3.03 13.29
CA ASN A 263 -15.04 3.95 12.49
C ASN A 263 -14.95 3.69 10.98
N VAL A 264 -13.74 3.38 10.48
CA VAL A 264 -13.57 3.02 9.06
C VAL A 264 -14.35 1.74 8.74
N LEU A 265 -14.28 0.74 9.61
CA LEU A 265 -14.99 -0.53 9.43
C LEU A 265 -16.51 -0.35 9.47
N GLU A 266 -17.02 0.41 10.43
CA GLU A 266 -18.44 0.74 10.54
C GLU A 266 -18.98 1.36 9.23
N ARG A 267 -18.26 2.33 8.66
CA ARG A 267 -18.63 2.99 7.39
C ARG A 267 -18.66 2.03 6.21
N ILE A 268 -17.72 1.09 6.16
CA ILE A 268 -17.68 0.04 5.13
C ILE A 268 -18.88 -0.91 5.27
N ILE A 269 -19.19 -1.34 6.49
CA ILE A 269 -20.24 -2.34 6.78
C ILE A 269 -21.63 -1.76 6.55
N THR A 270 -21.85 -0.53 7.02
CA THR A 270 -23.11 0.20 6.82
C THR A 270 -23.29 0.71 5.40
N ASN A 271 -22.26 0.61 4.56
CA ASN A 271 -22.23 1.13 3.19
C ASN A 271 -22.60 2.63 3.14
N GLU A 272 -22.10 3.41 4.11
CA GLU A 272 -22.37 4.84 4.17
C GLU A 272 -21.65 5.55 3.01
N GLU A 273 -22.41 5.97 2.00
CA GLU A 273 -21.89 6.74 0.86
C GLU A 273 -21.26 8.05 1.37
N ASN A 274 -19.98 8.26 1.04
CA ASN A 274 -19.32 9.54 1.27
C ASN A 274 -19.84 10.56 0.25
N ARG A 275 -20.88 11.31 0.64
CA ARG A 275 -21.61 12.33 -0.17
C ARG A 275 -20.79 13.53 -0.70
N LEU A 276 -19.49 13.42 -0.92
CA LEU A 276 -18.62 14.51 -1.40
C LEU A 276 -18.20 14.30 -2.86
N ASN A 277 -19.18 14.36 -3.79
CA ASN A 277 -19.15 14.86 -5.18
C ASN A 277 -17.89 14.77 -6.10
N HIS A 278 -16.87 13.98 -5.79
CA HIS A 278 -15.70 13.77 -6.64
C HIS A 278 -15.40 12.27 -6.70
N LYS A 279 -15.33 11.72 -7.92
CA LYS A 279 -15.10 10.31 -8.30
C LYS A 279 -14.49 9.47 -7.15
N GLU A 280 -15.34 8.70 -6.48
CA GLU A 280 -15.14 8.08 -5.15
C GLU A 280 -14.16 6.89 -5.11
N TYR A 281 -13.16 6.85 -6.00
CA TYR A 281 -12.23 5.74 -6.07
C TYR A 281 -10.80 6.20 -6.37
N PHE A 282 -9.84 5.60 -5.68
CA PHE A 282 -8.41 5.80 -5.93
C PHE A 282 -7.94 4.91 -7.07
N HIS A 283 -6.92 5.34 -7.81
CA HIS A 283 -6.25 4.46 -8.76
C HIS A 283 -5.52 3.33 -8.00
N ILE A 284 -5.64 2.08 -8.45
CA ILE A 284 -5.14 0.89 -7.71
C ILE A 284 -3.62 0.84 -7.53
N SER A 285 -2.86 1.67 -8.24
CA SER A 285 -1.41 1.75 -8.10
C SER A 285 -0.98 2.13 -6.68
N ALA A 286 -1.74 2.98 -5.99
CA ALA A 286 -1.45 3.35 -4.62
C ALA A 286 -1.53 2.12 -3.70
N ASP A 287 -2.64 1.38 -3.79
CA ASP A 287 -2.83 0.11 -3.07
C ASP A 287 -1.76 -0.92 -3.42
N GLN A 288 -1.39 -1.07 -4.69
CA GLN A 288 -0.38 -2.04 -5.13
C GLN A 288 1.03 -1.68 -4.63
N CYS A 289 1.43 -0.42 -4.78
CA CYS A 289 2.70 0.10 -4.28
C CYS A 289 2.79 -0.09 -2.76
N LEU A 290 1.81 0.40 -2.02
CA LEU A 290 1.73 0.27 -0.58
C LEU A 290 1.76 -1.19 -0.16
N ASN A 291 1.00 -2.06 -0.85
CA ASN A 291 0.96 -3.48 -0.55
C ASN A 291 2.31 -4.18 -0.73
N TYR A 292 2.95 -3.93 -1.86
CA TYR A 292 4.26 -4.49 -2.15
C TYR A 292 5.29 -4.02 -1.12
N MET A 293 5.32 -2.72 -0.81
CA MET A 293 6.27 -2.16 0.17
C MET A 293 5.97 -2.62 1.61
N LEU A 294 4.73 -2.96 1.96
CA LEU A 294 4.38 -3.51 3.27
C LEU A 294 4.54 -5.03 3.38
N SER A 295 4.77 -5.76 2.28
CA SER A 295 4.78 -7.23 2.27
C SER A 295 6.08 -7.85 1.79
N SER A 296 6.80 -7.18 0.88
CA SER A 296 8.03 -7.69 0.26
C SER A 296 9.34 -7.51 1.05
N PRO A 297 9.52 -6.54 1.97
CA PRO A 297 10.85 -6.26 2.50
C PRO A 297 11.44 -7.37 3.37
N SER A 298 10.60 -8.10 4.11
CA SER A 298 11.04 -9.22 4.94
C SER A 298 9.90 -10.18 5.29
N PRO A 299 10.19 -11.42 5.73
CA PRO A 299 9.15 -12.33 6.23
C PRO A 299 8.32 -11.74 7.37
N GLY A 300 8.91 -10.87 8.20
CA GLY A 300 8.19 -10.20 9.29
C GLY A 300 7.15 -9.19 8.79
N HIS A 301 7.43 -8.48 7.69
CA HIS A 301 6.45 -7.62 7.01
C HIS A 301 5.28 -8.41 6.45
N TYR A 302 5.57 -9.56 5.83
CA TYR A 302 4.53 -10.47 5.33
C TYR A 302 3.63 -10.98 6.47
N VAL A 303 4.22 -11.36 7.61
CA VAL A 303 3.49 -11.79 8.81
C VAL A 303 2.66 -10.63 9.40
N LEU A 304 3.23 -9.44 9.51
CA LEU A 304 2.53 -8.24 9.98
C LEU A 304 1.33 -7.91 9.08
N SER A 305 1.53 -7.91 7.76
CA SER A 305 0.47 -7.69 6.77
C SER A 305 -0.63 -8.74 6.89
N LYS A 306 -0.28 -10.02 7.08
CA LYS A 306 -1.29 -11.05 7.35
C LYS A 306 -2.05 -10.77 8.65
N HIS A 307 -1.34 -10.45 9.72
CA HIS A 307 -1.92 -10.25 11.03
C HIS A 307 -2.84 -9.02 11.10
N ALA A 308 -2.47 -7.93 10.42
CA ALA A 308 -3.30 -6.77 10.16
C ALA A 308 -4.63 -7.20 9.52
N GLY A 309 -4.56 -8.00 8.45
CA GLY A 309 -5.75 -8.58 7.82
C GLY A 309 -6.59 -9.43 8.78
N VAL A 310 -5.97 -10.28 9.60
CA VAL A 310 -6.69 -11.10 10.60
C VAL A 310 -7.45 -10.24 11.60
N ILE A 311 -6.83 -9.19 12.14
CA ILE A 311 -7.50 -8.26 13.06
C ILE A 311 -8.68 -7.57 12.38
N THR A 312 -8.48 -7.06 11.16
CA THR A 312 -9.55 -6.48 10.33
C THR A 312 -10.71 -7.45 10.14
N GLY A 313 -10.43 -8.70 9.74
CA GLY A 313 -11.45 -9.73 9.52
C GLY A 313 -12.23 -10.08 10.79
N LYS A 314 -11.55 -10.17 11.94
CA LYS A 314 -12.23 -10.43 13.23
C LYS A 314 -13.18 -9.31 13.61
N ARG A 315 -12.76 -8.05 13.43
CA ARG A 315 -13.61 -6.88 13.70
C ARG A 315 -14.80 -6.84 12.75
N ILE A 316 -14.59 -7.06 11.44
CA ILE A 316 -15.69 -7.17 10.46
C ILE A 316 -16.72 -8.22 10.90
N ALA A 317 -16.27 -9.40 11.35
CA ALA A 317 -17.19 -10.46 11.77
C ALA A 317 -18.05 -10.09 12.98
N LYS A 318 -17.53 -9.26 13.90
CA LYS A 318 -18.30 -8.75 15.05
C LYS A 318 -19.28 -7.67 14.61
N GLU A 319 -18.77 -6.63 13.95
CA GLU A 319 -19.54 -5.44 13.62
C GLU A 319 -20.62 -5.72 12.56
N ALA A 320 -20.45 -6.73 11.71
CA ALA A 320 -21.45 -7.16 10.73
C ALA A 320 -22.29 -8.37 11.21
N ASP A 321 -22.26 -8.72 12.51
CA ASP A 321 -23.03 -9.81 13.11
C ASP A 321 -22.87 -11.18 12.42
N LEU A 322 -21.65 -11.50 11.97
CA LEU A 322 -21.35 -12.71 11.20
C LEU A 322 -21.08 -13.96 12.07
N ILE A 323 -21.00 -13.80 13.39
CA ILE A 323 -20.51 -14.82 14.34
C ILE A 323 -21.36 -16.09 14.29
N GLU A 324 -22.68 -15.97 14.20
CA GLU A 324 -23.61 -17.11 14.21
C GLU A 324 -23.83 -17.73 12.82
N LEU A 325 -23.33 -17.08 11.76
CA LEU A 325 -23.50 -17.56 10.38
C LEU A 325 -22.60 -18.75 10.08
N SER A 326 -22.96 -19.57 9.10
CA SER A 326 -22.09 -20.63 8.60
C SER A 326 -20.85 -20.08 7.88
N ILE A 327 -19.78 -20.87 7.77
CA ILE A 327 -18.56 -20.47 7.04
C ILE A 327 -18.89 -20.03 5.61
N LYS A 328 -19.82 -20.73 4.94
CA LYS A 328 -20.26 -20.38 3.59
C LYS A 328 -20.89 -18.99 3.53
N GLU A 329 -21.84 -18.69 4.43
CA GLU A 329 -22.49 -17.38 4.49
C GLU A 329 -21.51 -16.25 4.78
N ARG A 330 -20.51 -16.49 5.64
CA ARG A 330 -19.43 -15.52 5.89
C ARG A 330 -18.54 -15.29 4.67
N LEU A 331 -18.23 -16.34 3.91
CA LEU A 331 -17.48 -16.21 2.66
C LEU A 331 -18.28 -15.52 1.56
N ASP A 332 -19.60 -15.73 1.52
CA ASP A 332 -20.50 -15.02 0.62
C ASP A 332 -20.60 -13.53 0.99
N TYR A 333 -20.63 -13.19 2.29
CA TYR A 333 -20.50 -11.81 2.76
C TYR A 333 -19.17 -11.18 2.30
N LEU A 334 -18.05 -11.88 2.49
CA LEU A 334 -16.74 -11.39 2.05
C LEU A 334 -16.65 -11.23 0.53
N ARG A 335 -17.30 -12.10 -0.27
CA ARG A 335 -17.39 -11.93 -1.73
C ARG A 335 -18.03 -10.59 -2.08
N ASN A 336 -19.15 -10.26 -1.44
CA ASN A 336 -19.85 -8.99 -1.67
C ASN A 336 -19.03 -7.80 -1.21
N LEU A 337 -18.45 -7.89 -0.01
CA LEU A 337 -17.62 -6.83 0.57
C LEU A 337 -16.38 -6.55 -0.28
N PHE A 338 -15.65 -7.58 -0.72
CA PHE A 338 -14.48 -7.42 -1.57
C PHE A 338 -14.84 -6.86 -2.95
N THR A 339 -16.02 -7.19 -3.48
CA THR A 339 -16.51 -6.60 -4.72
C THR A 339 -16.85 -5.13 -4.54
N TYR A 340 -17.55 -4.77 -3.47
CA TYR A 340 -17.89 -3.39 -3.11
C TYR A 340 -16.63 -2.52 -2.95
N LEU A 341 -15.67 -2.99 -2.16
CA LEU A 341 -14.38 -2.30 -1.97
C LEU A 341 -13.51 -2.32 -3.23
N LYS A 342 -13.91 -3.07 -4.27
CA LYS A 342 -13.09 -3.43 -5.42
C LYS A 342 -11.73 -3.99 -5.00
N ALA A 343 -11.69 -4.75 -3.90
CA ALA A 343 -10.51 -5.46 -3.44
C ALA A 343 -10.23 -6.70 -4.29
N GLY A 344 -11.28 -7.37 -4.78
CA GLY A 344 -11.18 -8.52 -5.67
C GLY A 344 -12.51 -9.22 -5.90
N ILE A 345 -12.53 -10.18 -6.84
CA ILE A 345 -13.72 -10.98 -7.16
C ILE A 345 -13.48 -12.42 -6.72
N ILE A 346 -14.13 -12.85 -5.62
CA ILE A 346 -14.15 -14.26 -5.23
C ILE A 346 -15.09 -15.02 -6.17
N SER A 347 -14.53 -15.70 -7.16
CA SER A 347 -15.27 -16.37 -8.25
C SER A 347 -15.79 -17.74 -7.86
N LYS A 348 -15.05 -18.46 -7.01
CA LYS A 348 -15.40 -19.84 -6.62
C LYS A 348 -14.95 -20.15 -5.20
N VAL A 349 -15.77 -20.92 -4.49
CA VAL A 349 -15.42 -21.54 -3.21
C VAL A 349 -15.63 -23.04 -3.36
N GLU A 350 -14.57 -23.82 -3.17
CA GLU A 350 -14.57 -25.27 -3.27
C GLU A 350 -14.31 -25.90 -1.91
N GLU A 351 -15.33 -26.56 -1.36
CA GLU A 351 -15.17 -27.40 -0.18
C GLU A 351 -14.54 -28.74 -0.60
N ARG A 352 -13.24 -28.90 -0.33
CA ARG A 352 -12.50 -30.14 -0.67
C ARG A 352 -12.70 -31.22 0.40
N SER A 353 -12.85 -30.79 1.66
CA SER A 353 -13.24 -31.61 2.80
C SER A 353 -13.80 -30.70 3.91
N PRO A 354 -14.39 -31.25 4.99
CA PRO A 354 -14.85 -30.44 6.12
C PRO A 354 -13.76 -29.55 6.76
N GLU A 355 -12.49 -29.90 6.56
CA GLU A 355 -11.33 -29.22 7.15
C GLU A 355 -10.53 -28.40 6.12
N ARG A 356 -10.95 -28.38 4.85
CA ARG A 356 -10.20 -27.75 3.74
C ARG A 356 -11.12 -27.10 2.71
N ILE A 357 -10.94 -25.80 2.54
CA ILE A 357 -11.69 -24.97 1.59
C ILE A 357 -10.69 -24.26 0.69
N LEU A 358 -10.92 -24.29 -0.63
CA LEU A 358 -10.21 -23.47 -1.61
C LEU A 358 -11.09 -22.30 -2.00
N ILE A 359 -10.52 -21.10 -2.04
CA ILE A 359 -11.21 -19.86 -2.40
C ILE A 359 -10.45 -19.26 -3.58
N HIS A 360 -11.12 -19.19 -4.72
CA HIS A 360 -10.56 -18.65 -5.97
C HIS A 360 -10.96 -17.20 -6.15
N MET A 361 -10.01 -16.38 -6.58
CA MET A 361 -10.19 -14.96 -6.83
C MET A 361 -9.60 -14.57 -8.19
N ASP A 362 -10.49 -14.23 -9.14
CA ASP A 362 -10.12 -13.97 -10.54
C ASP A 362 -9.44 -12.61 -10.72
N GLU A 363 -9.78 -11.63 -9.87
CA GLU A 363 -9.19 -10.30 -9.88
C GLU A 363 -8.82 -9.89 -8.47
N SER A 364 -7.66 -9.26 -8.30
CA SER A 364 -7.19 -8.73 -7.03
C SER A 364 -6.59 -7.35 -7.23
N VAL A 365 -7.01 -6.40 -6.41
CA VAL A 365 -6.43 -5.06 -6.34
C VAL A 365 -4.90 -5.11 -6.20
N TYR A 366 -4.37 -6.09 -5.48
CA TYR A 366 -2.94 -6.18 -5.15
C TYR A 366 -2.11 -6.89 -6.20
N ALA A 367 -2.70 -7.78 -7.00
CA ALA A 367 -1.96 -8.71 -7.85
C ALA A 367 -2.28 -8.60 -9.35
N SER A 368 -3.43 -8.05 -9.73
CA SER A 368 -3.78 -7.89 -11.14
C SER A 368 -2.83 -6.92 -11.86
N GLY A 369 -2.34 -7.31 -13.04
CA GLY A 369 -1.37 -6.52 -13.82
C GLY A 369 0.04 -6.49 -13.24
N VAL A 370 0.36 -7.37 -12.29
CA VAL A 370 1.72 -7.55 -11.77
C VAL A 370 2.37 -8.76 -12.46
N ASN A 371 3.53 -8.55 -13.08
CA ASN A 371 4.19 -9.57 -13.89
C ASN A 371 5.26 -10.34 -13.08
N ASN A 372 4.97 -11.58 -12.72
CA ASN A 372 5.92 -12.63 -12.31
C ASN A 372 7.04 -12.20 -11.36
N ILE A 373 6.69 -11.54 -10.26
CA ILE A 373 7.65 -11.11 -9.24
C ILE A 373 8.03 -12.20 -8.22
N ASP A 374 7.55 -13.44 -8.43
CA ASP A 374 7.75 -14.59 -7.53
C ASP A 374 7.34 -14.29 -6.07
N LEU A 375 6.30 -13.46 -5.90
CA LEU A 375 5.75 -13.05 -4.62
C LEU A 375 4.23 -13.08 -4.64
N LYS A 376 3.68 -13.54 -3.52
CA LYS A 376 2.24 -13.57 -3.24
C LYS A 376 1.82 -12.26 -2.58
N LEU A 377 0.96 -11.52 -3.26
CA LEU A 377 0.62 -10.14 -2.89
C LEU A 377 -0.71 -10.02 -2.16
N CYS A 378 -1.54 -11.06 -2.07
CA CYS A 378 -2.86 -10.97 -1.47
C CYS A 378 -2.90 -11.43 0.00
N VAL A 379 -1.74 -11.45 0.68
CA VAL A 379 -1.61 -11.91 2.07
C VAL A 379 -2.51 -11.16 3.06
N PHE A 380 -2.72 -9.85 2.86
CA PHE A 380 -3.63 -9.06 3.69
C PHE A 380 -5.08 -9.52 3.52
N LEU A 381 -5.52 -9.80 2.28
CA LEU A 381 -6.86 -10.35 2.01
C LEU A 381 -7.02 -11.76 2.59
N ALA A 382 -5.97 -12.60 2.50
CA ALA A 382 -5.94 -13.90 3.16
C ALA A 382 -6.13 -13.77 4.68
N GLY A 383 -5.51 -12.75 5.28
CA GLY A 383 -5.70 -12.40 6.68
C GLY A 383 -7.15 -12.05 7.01
N ILE A 384 -7.80 -11.20 6.20
CA ILE A 384 -9.23 -10.84 6.39
C ILE A 384 -10.11 -12.09 6.37
N ILE A 385 -9.92 -12.96 5.37
CA ILE A 385 -10.64 -14.23 5.25
C ILE A 385 -10.41 -15.09 6.51
N GLU A 386 -9.17 -15.23 6.95
CA GLU A 386 -8.82 -15.98 8.17
C GLU A 386 -9.50 -15.41 9.42
N GLY A 387 -9.51 -14.09 9.57
CA GLY A 387 -10.13 -13.40 10.69
C GLY A 387 -11.63 -13.66 10.78
N VAL A 388 -12.33 -13.48 9.65
CA VAL A 388 -13.79 -13.68 9.58
C VAL A 388 -14.18 -15.15 9.84
N ILE A 389 -13.46 -16.10 9.23
CA ILE A 389 -13.76 -17.52 9.45
C ILE A 389 -13.55 -17.90 10.92
N ASN A 390 -12.42 -17.47 11.52
CA ASN A 390 -12.09 -17.83 12.90
C ASN A 390 -13.04 -17.22 13.93
N GLU A 391 -13.46 -15.97 13.77
CA GLU A 391 -14.17 -15.27 14.86
C GLU A 391 -15.52 -15.90 15.21
N GLY A 392 -16.22 -16.48 14.25
CA GLY A 392 -17.43 -17.26 14.52
C GLY A 392 -17.23 -18.78 14.50
N SER A 393 -16.00 -19.27 14.38
CA SER A 393 -15.72 -20.71 14.35
C SER A 393 -15.24 -21.18 15.72
N LYS A 394 -15.75 -22.34 16.17
CA LYS A 394 -15.20 -23.04 17.35
C LYS A 394 -13.87 -23.74 17.06
N THR A 395 -13.51 -23.86 15.78
CA THR A 395 -12.27 -24.48 15.32
C THR A 395 -11.33 -23.43 14.75
N ARG A 396 -10.03 -23.65 14.90
CA ARG A 396 -9.00 -22.76 14.39
C ARG A 396 -8.75 -23.03 12.91
N TRP A 397 -8.88 -22.00 12.09
CA TRP A 397 -8.55 -22.01 10.67
C TRP A 397 -7.28 -21.20 10.40
N GLU A 398 -6.52 -21.65 9.41
CA GLU A 398 -5.42 -20.89 8.83
C GLU A 398 -5.67 -20.72 7.34
N VAL A 399 -5.58 -19.49 6.83
CA VAL A 399 -5.71 -19.19 5.41
C VAL A 399 -4.35 -18.80 4.86
N THR A 400 -3.94 -19.46 3.79
CA THR A 400 -2.68 -19.16 3.09
C THR A 400 -2.95 -18.97 1.61
N GLU A 401 -2.34 -17.95 1.01
CA GLU A 401 -2.31 -17.81 -0.44
C GLU A 401 -1.45 -18.93 -1.04
N LYS A 402 -2.04 -19.76 -1.90
CA LYS A 402 -1.42 -20.89 -2.56
C LYS A 402 -0.88 -20.48 -3.93
N ASP A 403 -1.73 -19.85 -4.72
CA ASP A 403 -1.46 -19.40 -6.09
C ASP A 403 -1.79 -17.89 -6.18
N CYS A 404 -1.10 -17.14 -7.04
CA CYS A 404 -1.25 -15.69 -7.13
C CYS A 404 -1.03 -15.18 -8.57
N LEU A 405 -1.88 -14.26 -9.02
CA LEU A 405 -1.73 -13.54 -10.29
C LEU A 405 -0.34 -12.89 -10.44
N ALA A 406 0.18 -12.28 -9.36
CA ALA A 406 1.48 -11.62 -9.36
C ALA A 406 2.67 -12.58 -9.56
N SER A 407 2.43 -13.88 -9.39
CA SER A 407 3.40 -14.95 -9.64
C SER A 407 3.16 -15.67 -10.98
N GLY A 408 2.23 -15.18 -11.81
CA GLY A 408 1.95 -15.73 -13.15
C GLY A 408 0.88 -16.81 -13.22
N ASN A 409 0.09 -16.98 -12.16
CA ASN A 409 -1.05 -17.90 -12.17
C ASN A 409 -2.28 -17.23 -12.80
N ASP A 410 -3.27 -18.04 -13.20
CA ASP A 410 -4.51 -17.55 -13.82
C ASP A 410 -5.44 -16.84 -12.83
N ASP A 411 -5.35 -17.19 -11.54
CA ASP A 411 -6.11 -16.62 -10.44
C ASP A 411 -5.28 -16.55 -9.15
N CYS A 412 -5.83 -15.89 -8.13
CA CYS A 412 -5.34 -15.98 -6.76
C CYS A 412 -6.14 -17.05 -6.00
N VAL A 413 -5.46 -18.05 -5.45
CA VAL A 413 -6.10 -19.16 -4.71
C VAL A 413 -5.71 -19.10 -3.25
N PHE A 414 -6.69 -19.05 -2.36
CA PHE A 414 -6.49 -19.14 -0.92
C PHE A 414 -6.91 -20.52 -0.42
N LEU A 415 -6.03 -21.17 0.35
CA LEU A 415 -6.33 -22.40 1.05
C LEU A 415 -6.65 -22.08 2.51
N ALA A 416 -7.90 -22.30 2.91
CA ALA A 416 -8.29 -22.34 4.31
C ALA A 416 -8.20 -23.79 4.82
N LYS A 417 -7.41 -24.02 5.86
CA LYS A 417 -7.24 -25.34 6.50
C LYS A 417 -7.52 -25.26 8.00
N GLN A 418 -8.27 -26.23 8.51
CA GLN A 418 -8.45 -26.37 9.96
C GLN A 418 -7.14 -26.86 10.59
N ARG A 419 -6.74 -26.24 11.70
CA ARG A 419 -5.62 -26.67 12.53
C ARG A 419 -6.18 -27.50 13.68
N THR A 420 -5.80 -28.76 13.75
CA THR A 420 -5.92 -29.55 14.99
C THR A 420 -5.05 -28.88 16.04
N LEU A 421 -5.67 -28.40 17.12
CA LEU A 421 -4.92 -28.07 18.33
C LEU A 421 -4.32 -29.41 18.81
N GLY A 422 -3.00 -29.57 18.69
CA GLY A 422 -2.31 -30.66 19.35
C GLY A 422 -2.52 -30.47 20.85
N TYR A 423 -3.28 -31.36 21.46
CA TYR A 423 -3.41 -31.46 22.91
C TYR A 423 -2.15 -32.10 23.50
#